data_AF-A0A9D5JHU6-F1
#
_entry.id   AF-A0A9D5JHU6-F1
#
_cell.length_a   1.000
_cell.length_b   1.000
_cell.length_c   1.000
_cell.angle_alpha   90.00
_cell.angle_beta   90.00
_cell.angle_gamma   90.00
#
_symmetry.space_group_name_H-M   'P 1'
#
loop_
_entity.id
_entity.type
_entity.pdbx_description
1 polymer ?
#
loop_
_entity_poly.entity_id
_entity_poly.type
_entity_poly.pdbx_seq_one_letter_code
_entity_poly.pdbx_strand_id
1 'polypeptide(L)'
;MHDRIIDVAAPLNGESVTAMSAALHQRLAAGMFDHFLDLSRLATLDSAALGALIRALRSAREVGASVSLIVPSPQVHRILEITALTRVFKVHRSRWAAVDALRAAA
;
A
#
# COMPACT_ATOMS: atom_id res chain seq x y z
N MET A 1 -0.25 -17.23 0.53
CA MET A 1 0.43 -16.17 -0.27
C MET A 1 -0.41 -14.89 -0.43
N HIS A 2 -1.75 -14.96 -0.54
CA HIS A 2 -2.64 -13.77 -0.60
C HIS A 2 -2.68 -12.94 0.70
N ASP A 3 -2.25 -13.51 1.83
CA ASP A 3 -2.33 -12.88 3.15
C ASP A 3 -1.42 -11.65 3.33
N ARG A 4 -0.58 -11.33 2.34
CA ARG A 4 0.25 -10.11 2.33
C ARG A 4 -0.41 -8.91 1.66
N ILE A 5 -1.55 -9.09 0.99
CA ILE A 5 -2.28 -8.03 0.31
C ILE A 5 -3.34 -7.47 1.26
N ILE A 6 -3.39 -6.15 1.41
CA ILE A 6 -4.40 -5.40 2.16
C ILE A 6 -5.21 -4.63 1.12
N ASP A 7 -6.50 -4.94 1.02
CA ASP A 7 -7.40 -4.22 0.13
C ASP A 7 -7.76 -2.86 0.73
N VAL A 8 -7.52 -1.81 -0.05
CA VAL A 8 -7.79 -0.44 0.37
C VAL A 8 -9.15 -0.03 -0.16
N ALA A 9 -10.12 0.11 0.75
CA ALA A 9 -11.47 0.54 0.41
C ALA A 9 -11.51 2.04 0.05
N ALA A 10 -12.44 2.39 -0.85
CA ALA A 10 -12.77 3.78 -1.15
C ALA A 10 -13.95 4.25 -0.26
N PRO A 11 -14.01 5.54 0.13
CA PRO A 11 -12.95 6.54 -0.02
C PRO A 11 -11.83 6.34 1.02
N LEU A 12 -10.59 6.70 0.68
CA LEU A 12 -9.49 6.66 1.63
C LEU A 12 -9.62 7.82 2.64
N ASN A 13 -10.36 7.58 3.72
CA ASN A 13 -10.66 8.55 4.77
C ASN A 13 -10.00 8.14 6.11
N GLY A 14 -10.14 8.95 7.15
CA GLY A 14 -9.54 8.68 8.47
C GLY A 14 -9.92 7.31 9.06
N GLU A 15 -11.14 6.84 8.85
CA GLU A 15 -11.62 5.54 9.32
C GLU A 15 -10.94 4.39 8.56
N SER A 16 -10.95 4.43 7.22
CA SER A 16 -10.30 3.43 6.38
C SER A 16 -8.79 3.36 6.64
N VAL A 17 -8.18 4.51 6.98
CA VAL A 17 -6.76 4.59 7.34
C VAL A 17 -6.47 3.97 8.69
N THR A 18 -7.36 4.17 9.67
CA THR A 18 -7.28 3.50 10.97
C THR A 18 -7.40 1.98 10.79
N ALA A 19 -8.38 1.52 10.01
CA ALA A 19 -8.57 0.10 9.71
C ALA A 19 -7.35 -0.51 8.98
N MET A 20 -6.81 0.18 7.98
CA MET A 20 -5.59 -0.24 7.27
C MET A 20 -4.39 -0.34 8.21
N SER A 21 -4.23 0.64 9.10
CA SER A 21 -3.13 0.67 10.09
C SER A 21 -3.29 -0.46 11.11
N ALA A 22 -4.50 -0.75 11.57
CA ALA A 22 -4.77 -1.86 12.47
C ALA A 22 -4.50 -3.22 11.81
N ALA A 23 -4.94 -3.41 10.56
CA ALA A 23 -4.67 -4.62 9.80
C ALA A 23 -3.16 -4.83 9.57
N LEU A 24 -2.43 -3.74 9.31
CA LEU A 24 -0.97 -3.78 9.19
C LEU A 24 -0.33 -4.21 10.53
N HIS A 25 -0.69 -3.57 11.65
CA HIS A 25 -0.16 -3.92 12.97
C HIS A 25 -0.43 -5.38 13.36
N GLN A 26 -1.62 -5.91 13.07
CA GLN A 26 -1.93 -7.31 13.35
C GLN A 26 -1.03 -8.27 12.57
N ARG A 27 -0.74 -7.97 11.30
CA ARG A 27 0.12 -8.81 10.47
C ARG A 27 1.59 -8.71 10.87
N LEU A 28 2.01 -7.53 11.30
CA LEU A 28 3.34 -7.32 11.88
C LEU A 28 3.54 -8.14 13.14
N ALA A 29 2.55 -8.17 14.03
CA ALA A 29 2.57 -9.01 15.23
C ALA A 29 2.62 -10.52 14.90
N ALA A 30 2.13 -10.92 13.73
CA ALA A 30 2.24 -12.28 13.20
C ALA A 30 3.58 -12.57 12.48
N GLY A 31 4.55 -11.65 12.53
CA GLY A 31 5.88 -11.82 11.91
C GLY A 31 5.91 -11.59 10.41
N MET A 32 4.89 -10.95 9.84
CA MET A 32 4.86 -10.59 8.42
C MET A 32 5.36 -9.16 8.25
N PHE A 33 6.44 -8.97 7.48
CA PHE A 33 7.08 -7.66 7.33
C PHE A 33 6.99 -7.09 5.91
N ASP A 34 6.47 -7.82 4.93
CA ASP A 34 6.26 -7.30 3.57
C ASP A 34 4.79 -7.29 3.22
N HIS A 35 4.26 -6.10 2.93
CA HIS A 35 2.84 -5.90 2.65
C HIS A 35 2.61 -5.15 1.34
N PHE A 36 1.47 -5.45 0.72
CA PHE A 36 0.98 -4.76 -0.47
C PHE A 36 -0.34 -4.08 -0.15
N LEU A 37 -0.43 -2.78 -0.40
CA LEU A 37 -1.71 -2.08 -0.37
C LEU A 37 -2.31 -2.09 -1.77
N ASP A 38 -3.49 -2.68 -1.93
CA ASP A 38 -4.19 -2.71 -3.20
C ASP A 38 -5.13 -1.52 -3.36
N LEU A 39 -4.74 -0.59 -4.23
CA LEU A 39 -5.46 0.63 -4.55
C LEU A 39 -6.41 0.43 -5.75
N SER A 40 -6.66 -0.80 -6.19
CA SER A 40 -7.53 -1.12 -7.33
C SER A 40 -8.94 -0.55 -7.23
N ARG A 41 -9.45 -0.35 -6.01
CA ARG A 41 -10.78 0.22 -5.76
C ARG A 41 -10.80 1.75 -5.70
N LEU A 42 -9.65 2.41 -5.78
CA LEU A 42 -9.56 3.87 -5.74
C LEU A 42 -9.62 4.44 -7.16
N ALA A 43 -10.54 5.39 -7.36
CA ALA A 43 -10.66 6.12 -8.62
C ALA A 43 -9.74 7.35 -8.68
N THR A 44 -9.44 7.95 -7.53
CA THR A 44 -8.60 9.14 -7.40
C THR A 44 -7.92 9.18 -6.02
N LEU A 45 -6.90 10.02 -5.88
CA LEU A 45 -6.24 10.32 -4.62
C LEU A 45 -6.23 11.84 -4.42
N ASP A 46 -6.65 12.28 -3.23
CA ASP A 46 -6.51 13.66 -2.78
C ASP A 46 -5.34 13.79 -1.78
N SER A 47 -5.15 14.98 -1.22
CA SER A 47 -4.09 15.23 -0.24
C SER A 47 -4.24 14.40 1.04
N ALA A 48 -5.47 14.14 1.49
CA ALA A 48 -5.74 13.32 2.66
C ALA A 48 -5.34 11.87 2.39
N ALA A 49 -5.66 11.36 1.21
CA ALA A 49 -5.34 10.00 0.79
C ALA A 49 -3.82 9.79 0.69
N LEU A 50 -3.13 10.73 0.04
CA LEU A 50 -1.67 10.72 -0.08
C LEU A 50 -0.98 10.79 1.29
N GLY A 51 -1.45 11.67 2.18
CA GLY A 51 -0.93 11.79 3.53
C GLY A 51 -1.08 10.50 4.34
N ALA A 52 -2.18 9.77 4.13
CA ALA A 52 -2.39 8.49 4.79
C ALA A 52 -1.47 7.37 4.28
N LEU A 53 -1.23 7.30 2.97
CA LEU A 53 -0.25 6.35 2.41
C LEU A 53 1.14 6.59 3.01
N ILE A 54 1.57 7.86 3.08
CA ILE A 54 2.86 8.22 3.68
C ILE A 54 2.92 7.80 5.16
N ARG A 55 1.87 8.03 5.94
CA ARG A 55 1.80 7.61 7.35
C ARG A 55 1.90 6.09 7.49
N ALA A 56 1.19 5.33 6.66
CA ALA A 56 1.26 3.87 6.67
C ALA A 56 2.67 3.36 6.39
N LEU A 57 3.37 3.97 5.41
CA LEU A 57 4.76 3.62 5.13
C LEU A 57 5.71 3.95 6.29
N ARG A 58 5.54 5.12 6.92
CA ARG A 58 6.36 5.49 8.09
C ARG A 58 6.17 4.52 9.25
N SER A 59 4.93 4.23 9.60
CA SER A 59 4.59 3.27 10.66
C SER A 59 5.14 1.86 10.37
N ALA A 60 5.05 1.40 9.12
CA ALA A 60 5.67 0.14 8.71
C ALA A 60 7.19 0.16 8.91
N ARG A 61 7.86 1.22 8.44
CA ARG A 61 9.32 1.35 8.52
C ARG A 61 9.84 1.41 9.95
N GLU A 62 9.10 2.05 10.85
CA GLU A 62 9.45 2.14 12.28
C GLU A 62 9.62 0.77 12.94
N VAL A 63 8.92 -0.25 12.43
CA VAL A 63 8.99 -1.63 12.92
C VAL A 63 9.73 -2.57 11.97
N GLY A 64 10.49 -2.02 11.02
CA GLY A 64 11.31 -2.79 10.07
C GLY A 64 10.51 -3.44 8.92
N ALA A 65 9.26 -3.05 8.72
CA ALA A 65 8.42 -3.56 7.64
C ALA A 65 8.47 -2.71 6.37
N SER A 66 8.17 -3.36 5.26
CA SER A 66 8.08 -2.80 3.93
C SER A 66 6.62 -2.76 3.45
N VAL A 67 6.26 -1.67 2.77
CA VAL A 67 4.95 -1.50 2.14
C VAL A 67 5.15 -1.14 0.69
N SER A 68 4.53 -1.93 -0.19
CA SER A 68 4.46 -1.70 -1.64
C SER A 68 3.02 -1.44 -2.05
N LEU A 69 2.80 -0.81 -3.21
CA LEU A 69 1.47 -0.47 -3.70
C LEU A 69 1.12 -1.28 -4.94
N ILE A 70 -0.14 -1.73 -5.04
CA ILE A 70 -0.73 -2.25 -6.27
C ILE A 70 -1.66 -1.17 -6.82
N VAL A 71 -1.32 -0.66 -8.00
CA VAL A 71 -1.97 0.50 -8.62
C VAL A 71 -2.29 0.17 -10.07
N PRO A 72 -3.45 -0.45 -10.34
CA PRO A 72 -3.87 -0.77 -11.70
C PRO A 72 -4.43 0.45 -12.44
N SER A 73 -4.94 1.46 -11.72
CA SER A 73 -5.49 2.68 -12.32
C SER A 73 -4.38 3.61 -12.83
N PRO A 74 -4.34 3.94 -14.14
CA PRO A 74 -3.36 4.87 -14.69
C PRO A 74 -3.49 6.28 -14.11
N GLN A 75 -4.72 6.70 -13.75
CA GLN A 75 -4.97 8.00 -13.13
C GLN A 75 -4.36 8.06 -11.73
N VAL A 76 -4.57 7.04 -10.90
CA VAL A 76 -3.96 6.95 -9.57
C VAL A 76 -2.45 6.88 -9.68
N HIS A 77 -1.92 6.08 -10.62
CA HIS A 77 -0.49 6.01 -10.89
C HIS A 77 0.11 7.38 -11.23
N ARG A 78 -0.55 8.14 -12.13
CA ARG A 78 -0.11 9.49 -12.51
C ARG A 78 -0.10 10.46 -11.33
N ILE A 79 -1.07 10.38 -10.42
CA ILE A 79 -1.06 11.20 -9.19
C ILE A 79 0.16 10.84 -8.32
N LEU A 80 0.47 9.55 -8.16
CA LEU A 80 1.65 9.11 -7.42
C LEU A 80 2.96 9.55 -8.09
N GLU A 81 3.04 9.59 -9.42
CA GLU A 81 4.20 10.08 -10.15
C GLU A 81 4.41 11.58 -9.96
N ILE A 82 3.36 12.39 -10.14
CA ILE A 82 3.41 13.85 -9.98
C ILE A 82 3.81 14.23 -8.55
N THR A 83 3.35 13.46 -7.57
CA THR A 83 3.68 13.66 -6.14
C THR A 83 4.98 12.98 -5.72
N ALA A 84 5.73 12.41 -6.66
CA ALA A 84 6.97 11.68 -6.44
C ALA A 84 6.87 10.48 -5.47
N LEU A 85 5.66 10.02 -5.15
CA LEU A 85 5.44 8.86 -4.28
C LEU A 85 5.89 7.55 -4.93
N THR A 86 5.98 7.49 -6.26
CA THR A 86 6.59 6.35 -6.96
C THR A 86 8.09 6.19 -6.69
N ARG A 87 8.77 7.21 -6.14
CA ARG A 87 10.17 7.12 -5.68
C ARG A 87 10.27 6.60 -4.24
N VAL A 88 9.18 6.69 -3.50
CA VAL A 88 9.09 6.37 -2.07
C VAL A 88 8.53 4.96 -1.86
N PHE A 89 7.56 4.57 -2.70
CA PHE A 89 6.95 3.26 -2.73
C PHE A 89 7.43 2.45 -3.92
N LYS A 90 7.59 1.13 -3.73
CA LYS A 90 7.56 0.21 -4.87
C LYS A 90 6.12 0.10 -5.35
N VAL A 91 5.89 0.30 -6.64
CA VAL A 91 4.55 0.31 -7.26
C VAL A 91 4.45 -0.80 -8.29
N HIS A 92 3.39 -1.59 -8.19
CA HIS A 92 3.09 -2.72 -9.07
C HIS A 92 1.78 -2.45 -9.82
N ARG A 93 1.70 -2.81 -11.10
CA ARG A 93 0.49 -2.57 -11.91
C ARG A 93 -0.62 -3.59 -11.69
N SER A 94 -0.36 -4.70 -11.00
CA SER A 94 -1.35 -5.74 -10.73
C SER A 94 -0.98 -6.57 -9.49
N ARG A 95 -1.99 -7.26 -8.93
CA ARG A 95 -1.77 -8.25 -7.86
C ARG A 95 -0.79 -9.33 -8.30
N TRP A 96 -0.85 -9.76 -9.56
CA TRP A 96 0.06 -10.76 -10.11
C TRP A 96 1.51 -10.26 -10.09
N ALA A 97 1.77 -9.03 -10.54
CA ALA A 97 3.13 -8.46 -10.52
C ALA A 97 3.68 -8.27 -9.09
N ALA A 98 2.80 -7.99 -8.11
CA ALA A 98 3.19 -7.93 -6.70
C ALA A 98 3.55 -9.31 -6.13
N VAL A 99 2.73 -10.32 -6.42
CA VAL A 99 2.96 -11.71 -6.03
C VAL A 99 4.23 -12.26 -6.66
N ASP A 100 4.51 -11.94 -7.92
CA ASP A 100 5.73 -12.35 -8.60
C ASP A 100 6.97 -11.72 -7.95
N ALA A 101 6.92 -10.42 -7.63
CA ALA A 101 7.99 -9.72 -6.93
C ALA A 101 8.28 -10.29 -5.53
N LEU A 102 7.26 -10.78 -4.81
CA LEU A 102 7.44 -11.50 -3.54
C LEU A 102 8.21 -12.81 -3.71
N ARG A 103 7.94 -13.56 -4.79
CA ARG A 103 8.60 -14.85 -5.04
C ARG A 103 10.06 -14.67 -5.40
N ALA A 104 10.37 -13.63 -6.17
CA ALA A 104 11.74 -13.33 -6.55
C ALA A 104 12.62 -12.86 -5.37
N ALA A 105 12.00 -12.45 -4.25
CA ALA A 105 12.69 -11.96 -3.06
C ALA A 105 12.81 -13.00 -1.92
N ALA A 106 12.25 -14.20 -2.09
CA ALA A 106 12.28 -15.30 -1.13
C ALA A 106 13.28 -16.38 -1.55
#